data_AF-A0A5C3NLQ5-F1
#
_entry.id   AF-A0A5C3NLQ5-F1
#
_cell.length_a   1.000
_cell.length_b   1.000
_cell.length_c   1.000
_cell.angle_alpha   90.00
_cell.angle_beta   90.00
_cell.angle_gamma   90.00
#
_symmetry.space_group_name_H-M   'P 1'
#
loop_
_entity.id
_entity.type
_entity.pdbx_description
1 polymer ?
#
loop_
_entity_poly.entity_id
_entity_poly.type
_entity_poly.pdbx_seq_one_letter_code
_entity_poly.pdbx_strand_id
1 'polypeptide(L)'
;MSGTTTYTMPIPGTSEAPKFDGHYLSDFIEDLELHFTRAGVKDEDRQVNYITRYSTDKIRKQIGFLPELDRSKKNKTWDTAKTVLQEFYGDVDKPRPLSLAEFQAWVQLCADKPAFVSKDQVSHNNLNFAFIQGVPSTMKAALRGLIPETGRTRASPCEIKKTLEYLRGLANKDDPTRRLGCTVDDKDLPKCCF
;
A
#
# COMPACT_ATOMS: atom_id res chain seq x y z
N MET A 1 -15.65 40.38 22.70
CA MET A 1 -14.26 40.09 23.16
C MET A 1 -13.68 39.08 22.20
N SER A 2 -12.99 39.53 21.16
CA SER A 2 -12.31 38.65 20.21
C SER A 2 -11.07 38.11 20.91
N GLY A 3 -11.11 36.85 21.34
CA GLY A 3 -9.94 36.19 21.91
C GLY A 3 -8.85 36.12 20.85
N THR A 4 -7.76 36.86 21.04
CA THR A 4 -6.56 36.73 20.23
C THR A 4 -5.97 35.35 20.52
N THR A 5 -6.29 34.35 19.70
CA THR A 5 -5.64 33.04 19.74
C THR A 5 -4.18 33.24 19.36
N THR A 6 -3.33 33.45 20.36
CA THR A 6 -1.88 33.47 20.21
C THR A 6 -1.43 32.05 19.88
N TYR A 7 -1.20 31.78 18.60
CA TYR A 7 -0.67 30.49 18.17
C TYR A 7 0.80 30.42 18.58
N THR A 8 1.14 29.47 19.43
CA THR A 8 2.51 29.21 19.86
C THR A 8 3.05 27.97 19.17
N MET A 9 4.37 27.88 19.02
CA MET A 9 5.00 26.67 18.51
C MET A 9 4.60 25.45 19.34
N PRO A 10 4.25 24.31 18.70
CA PRO A 10 3.78 23.11 19.39
C PRO A 10 4.86 22.55 20.32
N ILE A 11 4.48 21.97 21.45
CA ILE A 11 5.46 21.42 22.40
C ILE A 11 6.11 20.18 21.76
N PRO A 12 7.45 20.07 21.69
CA PRO A 12 8.10 18.90 21.10
C PRO A 12 7.61 17.60 21.74
N GLY A 13 7.21 16.64 20.89
CA GLY A 13 6.68 15.35 21.32
C GLY A 13 5.16 15.30 21.51
N THR A 14 4.43 16.41 21.33
CA THR A 14 2.97 16.37 21.19
C THR A 14 2.56 15.92 19.79
N SER A 15 1.31 15.49 19.63
CA SER A 15 0.77 15.04 18.34
C SER A 15 0.77 16.11 17.25
N GLU A 16 0.72 17.38 17.63
CA GLU A 16 0.73 18.52 16.70
C GLU A 16 2.14 19.05 16.43
N ALA A 17 3.18 18.43 17.02
CA ALA A 17 4.55 18.86 16.82
C ALA A 17 5.17 18.17 15.60
N PRO A 18 5.78 18.94 14.68
CA PRO A 18 6.64 18.37 13.65
C PRO A 18 7.72 17.50 14.29
N LYS A 19 8.07 16.40 13.63
CA LYS A 19 9.11 15.49 14.11
C LYS A 19 9.99 15.07 12.94
N PHE A 20 11.31 15.23 13.11
CA PHE A 20 12.27 14.82 12.10
C PHE A 20 13.12 13.64 12.57
N ASP A 21 13.04 12.54 11.83
CA ASP A 21 13.78 11.31 12.09
C ASP A 21 14.84 10.97 11.01
N GLY A 22 15.01 11.86 10.03
CA GLY A 22 15.94 11.69 8.91
C GLY A 22 15.26 11.36 7.58
N HIS A 23 13.94 11.17 7.57
CA HIS A 23 13.12 11.05 6.37
C HIS A 23 12.14 12.21 6.26
N TYR A 24 11.54 12.33 5.09
CA TYR A 24 10.61 13.35 4.64
C TYR A 24 11.08 14.76 4.99
N LEU A 25 12.34 15.08 4.66
CA LEU A 25 12.94 16.37 4.96
C LEU A 25 12.10 17.52 4.39
N SER A 26 11.63 17.38 3.15
CA SER A 26 10.79 18.39 2.50
C SER A 26 9.53 18.67 3.31
N ASP A 27 8.76 17.63 3.64
CA ASP A 27 7.53 17.74 4.42
C ASP A 27 7.79 18.35 5.81
N PHE A 28 8.87 17.92 6.48
CA PHE A 28 9.26 18.47 7.78
C PHE A 28 9.58 19.97 7.74
N ILE A 29 10.29 20.42 6.70
CA ILE A 29 10.63 21.83 6.53
C ILE A 29 9.37 22.64 6.21
N GLU A 30 8.50 22.13 5.34
CA GLU A 30 7.21 22.78 5.02
C GLU A 30 6.32 22.93 6.26
N ASP A 31 6.20 21.87 7.06
CA ASP A 31 5.45 21.89 8.32
C ASP A 31 6.04 22.93 9.30
N LEU A 32 7.36 22.97 9.43
CA LEU A 32 8.02 23.98 10.28
C LEU A 32 7.76 25.41 9.81
N GLU A 33 7.88 25.68 8.51
CA GLU A 33 7.63 27.00 7.93
C GLU A 33 6.17 27.42 8.13
N LEU A 34 5.23 26.49 8.01
CA LEU A 34 3.82 26.71 8.32
C LEU A 34 3.62 27.08 9.81
N HIS A 35 4.25 26.34 10.72
CA HIS A 35 4.20 26.64 12.15
C HIS A 35 4.85 27.98 12.49
N PHE A 36 5.98 28.34 11.87
CA PHE A 36 6.62 29.65 12.05
C PHE A 36 5.73 30.79 11.57
N THR A 37 5.07 30.63 10.43
CA THR A 37 4.15 31.62 9.86
C THR A 37 2.97 31.85 10.81
N ARG A 38 2.39 30.77 11.34
CA ARG A 38 1.28 30.85 12.30
C ARG A 38 1.70 31.42 13.65
N ALA A 39 2.89 31.07 14.14
CA ALA A 39 3.41 31.52 15.43
C ALA A 39 4.12 32.88 15.39
N GLY A 40 4.28 33.48 14.20
CA GLY A 40 4.95 34.76 14.01
C GLY A 40 6.46 34.72 14.32
N VAL A 41 7.12 33.57 14.17
CA VAL A 41 8.56 33.42 14.44
C VAL A 41 9.35 33.95 13.25
N LYS A 42 9.90 35.16 13.37
CA LYS A 42 10.73 35.82 12.34
C LYS A 42 12.24 35.78 12.60
N ASP A 43 12.63 35.35 13.80
CA ASP A 43 14.03 35.28 14.22
C ASP A 43 14.67 34.01 13.67
N GLU A 44 15.63 34.16 12.76
CA GLU A 44 16.25 33.03 12.04
C GLU A 44 17.04 32.12 12.98
N ASP A 45 17.75 32.68 13.97
CA ASP A 45 18.45 31.90 14.99
C ASP A 45 17.48 30.98 15.75
N ARG A 46 16.29 31.50 16.10
CA ARG A 46 15.21 30.71 16.71
C ARG A 46 14.66 29.66 15.77
N GLN A 47 14.44 29.99 14.49
CA GLN A 47 13.95 29.02 13.49
C GLN A 47 14.93 27.84 13.36
N VAL A 48 16.23 28.12 13.25
CA VAL A 48 17.26 27.07 13.17
C VAL A 48 17.32 26.25 14.47
N ASN A 49 17.15 26.88 15.62
CA ASN A 49 17.09 26.15 16.89
C ASN A 49 15.87 25.22 17.00
N TYR A 50 14.78 25.48 16.28
CA TYR A 50 13.63 24.59 16.25
C TYR A 50 13.89 23.29 15.49
N ILE A 51 14.74 23.29 14.45
CA ILE A 51 15.18 22.06 13.77
C ILE A 51 15.71 21.07 14.81
N THR A 52 16.73 21.45 15.57
CA THR A 52 17.32 20.57 16.60
C THR A 52 16.34 20.18 17.72
N ARG A 53 15.28 20.97 17.94
CA ARG A 53 14.27 20.75 18.98
C ARG A 53 13.22 19.72 18.57
N TYR A 54 12.83 19.73 17.30
CA TYR A 54 11.87 18.79 16.72
C TYR A 54 12.54 17.57 16.07
N SER A 55 13.86 17.60 15.91
CA SER A 55 14.65 16.42 15.54
C SER A 55 14.74 15.39 16.69
N THR A 56 14.74 14.11 16.31
CA THR A 56 15.03 12.99 17.21
C THR A 56 16.44 13.07 17.80
N ASP A 57 16.68 12.38 18.93
CA ASP A 57 17.99 12.39 19.59
C ASP A 57 19.13 11.86 18.70
N LYS A 58 18.83 10.91 17.80
CA LYS A 58 19.80 10.41 16.81
C LYS A 58 20.24 11.54 15.88
N ILE A 59 19.28 12.22 15.26
CA ILE A 59 19.55 13.34 14.35
C ILE A 59 20.22 14.47 15.11
N ARG A 60 19.75 14.81 16.32
CA ARG A 60 20.36 15.85 17.16
C ARG A 60 21.84 15.59 17.44
N LYS A 61 22.22 14.33 17.70
CA LYS A 61 23.63 13.95 17.86
C LYS A 61 24.41 14.09 16.56
N GLN A 62 23.81 13.80 15.40
CA GLN A 62 24.48 13.93 14.10
C GLN A 62 24.67 15.39 13.69
N ILE A 63 23.60 16.20 13.75
CA ILE A 63 23.62 17.60 13.31
C ILE A 63 24.19 18.55 14.36
N GLY A 64 24.25 18.14 15.63
CA GLY A 64 24.72 18.98 16.73
C GLY A 64 26.21 19.36 16.66
N PHE A 65 26.98 18.66 15.83
CA PHE A 65 28.38 19.01 15.55
C PHE A 65 28.53 20.06 14.44
N LEU A 66 27.47 20.32 13.66
CA LEU A 66 27.52 21.26 12.55
C LEU A 66 27.41 22.70 13.09
N PRO A 67 28.38 23.58 12.81
CA PRO A 67 28.38 24.93 13.34
C PRO A 67 27.17 25.76 12.85
N GLU A 68 26.58 25.41 11.71
CA GLU A 68 25.40 26.04 11.12
C GLU A 68 24.10 25.68 11.87
N LEU A 69 24.08 24.55 12.57
CA LEU A 69 22.92 24.04 13.33
C LEU A 69 23.16 24.03 14.84
N ASP A 70 24.35 24.43 15.29
CA ASP A 70 24.72 24.49 16.70
C ASP A 70 23.91 25.55 17.45
N ARG A 71 23.16 25.12 18.47
CA ARG A 71 22.36 26.00 19.34
C ARG A 71 23.17 27.10 20.03
N SER A 72 24.44 26.85 20.30
CA SER A 72 25.31 27.74 21.08
C SER A 72 25.82 28.93 20.26
N LYS A 73 25.82 28.82 18.93
CA LYS A 73 26.19 29.90 18.01
C LYS A 73 25.01 30.82 17.73
N LYS A 74 25.32 32.06 17.36
CA LYS A 74 24.38 33.12 16.96
C LYS A 74 24.67 33.54 15.52
N ASN A 75 23.73 34.24 14.88
CA ASN A 75 23.78 34.62 13.46
C ASN A 75 23.70 33.43 12.50
N LYS A 76 22.86 32.44 12.81
CA LYS A 76 22.54 31.34 11.90
C LYS A 76 21.45 31.78 10.93
N THR A 77 21.62 31.41 9.68
CA THR A 77 20.67 31.69 8.61
C THR A 77 19.82 30.47 8.33
N TRP A 78 18.50 30.67 8.18
CA TRP A 78 17.55 29.59 7.85
C TRP A 78 17.91 28.90 6.52
N ASP A 79 18.32 29.68 5.52
CA ASP A 79 18.68 29.20 4.19
C ASP A 79 19.92 28.27 4.21
N THR A 80 20.96 28.66 4.97
CA THR A 80 22.14 27.82 5.17
C THR A 80 21.79 26.53 5.88
N ALA A 81 20.94 26.58 6.91
CA ALA A 81 20.47 25.40 7.61
C ALA A 81 19.69 24.44 6.69
N LYS A 82 18.82 24.96 5.81
CA LYS A 82 18.09 24.17 4.81
C LYS A 82 19.05 23.50 3.82
N THR A 83 20.01 24.25 3.30
CA THR A 83 21.00 23.73 2.35
C THR A 83 21.80 22.58 2.95
N VAL A 84 22.31 22.77 4.18
CA VAL A 84 23.04 21.73 4.90
C VAL A 84 22.14 20.51 5.14
N LEU A 85 20.92 20.68 5.66
CA LEU A 85 20.01 19.56 5.86
C LEU A 85 19.71 18.81 4.56
N GLN A 86 19.55 19.53 3.46
CA GLN A 86 19.25 18.94 2.16
C GLN A 86 20.46 18.20 1.55
N GLU A 87 21.68 18.64 1.83
CA GLU A 87 22.88 17.89 1.46
C GLU A 87 22.98 16.56 2.22
N PHE A 88 22.65 16.54 3.51
CA PHE A 88 22.74 15.33 4.33
C PHE A 88 21.55 14.36 4.16
N TYR A 89 20.33 14.88 3.97
CA TYR A 89 19.10 14.09 4.00
C TYR A 89 18.26 14.18 2.72
N GLY A 90 18.61 15.05 1.77
CA GLY A 90 17.82 15.25 0.53
C GLY A 90 17.80 14.06 -0.43
N ASP A 91 18.74 13.13 -0.30
CA ASP A 91 18.79 11.88 -1.07
C ASP A 91 18.23 10.67 -0.30
N VAL A 92 17.85 10.84 0.98
CA VAL A 92 17.25 9.77 1.78
C VAL A 92 15.79 9.53 1.40
N ASP A 93 15.08 10.57 0.93
CA ASP A 93 13.67 10.50 0.54
C ASP A 93 13.42 10.20 -0.93
N LYS A 94 14.45 10.30 -1.76
CA LYS A 94 14.35 9.79 -3.12
C LYS A 94 14.39 8.26 -3.00
N PRO A 95 13.46 7.52 -3.64
CA PRO A 95 13.64 6.08 -3.75
C PRO A 95 15.03 5.85 -4.31
N ARG A 96 15.89 5.16 -3.53
CA ARG A 96 17.29 4.89 -3.89
C ARG A 96 17.30 4.51 -5.37
N PRO A 97 17.96 5.27 -6.26
CA PRO A 97 18.04 4.84 -7.63
C PRO A 97 18.65 3.45 -7.61
N LEU A 98 17.90 2.47 -8.13
CA LEU A 98 18.39 1.10 -8.29
C LEU A 98 19.77 1.21 -8.93
N SER A 99 20.80 0.65 -8.29
CA SER A 99 22.10 0.60 -8.92
C SER A 99 21.97 -0.07 -10.30
N LEU A 100 22.85 0.26 -11.25
CA LEU A 100 22.77 -0.33 -12.59
C LEU A 100 22.68 -1.87 -12.54
N ALA A 101 23.38 -2.49 -11.59
CA ALA A 101 23.33 -3.93 -11.32
C ALA A 101 21.96 -4.41 -10.82
N GLU A 102 21.33 -3.69 -9.88
CA GLU A 102 20.00 -4.03 -9.37
C GLU A 102 18.90 -3.78 -10.41
N PHE A 103 19.04 -2.73 -11.23
CA PHE A 103 18.14 -2.47 -12.35
C PHE A 103 18.25 -3.57 -13.42
N GLN A 104 19.48 -3.96 -13.79
CA GLN A 104 19.72 -5.07 -14.71
C GLN A 104 19.17 -6.39 -14.16
N ALA A 105 19.36 -6.67 -12.87
CA ALA A 105 18.80 -7.85 -12.23
C ALA A 105 17.26 -7.84 -12.25
N TRP A 106 16.63 -6.68 -12.05
CA TRP A 106 15.18 -6.53 -12.13
C TRP A 106 14.65 -6.71 -13.56
N VAL A 107 15.34 -6.14 -14.57
CA VAL A 107 15.00 -6.34 -15.99
C VAL A 107 15.12 -7.81 -16.36
N GLN A 108 16.19 -8.49 -15.94
CA GLN A 108 16.37 -9.92 -16.18
C GLN A 108 15.27 -10.73 -15.47
N LEU A 109 14.93 -10.41 -14.23
CA LEU A 109 13.84 -11.05 -13.49
C LEU A 109 12.46 -10.83 -14.13
N CYS A 110 12.24 -9.68 -14.77
CA CYS A 110 11.02 -9.41 -15.54
C CYS A 110 11.02 -10.15 -16.90
N ALA A 111 12.18 -10.30 -17.54
CA ALA A 111 12.34 -11.06 -18.78
C ALA A 111 12.23 -12.58 -18.58
N ASP A 112 12.74 -13.08 -17.45
CA ASP A 112 12.68 -14.50 -17.07
C ASP A 112 11.29 -14.93 -16.58
N LYS A 113 10.42 -13.96 -16.21
CA LYS A 113 9.01 -14.26 -16.00
C LYS A 113 8.39 -14.56 -17.36
N PRO A 114 7.78 -15.75 -17.56
CA PRO A 114 7.10 -16.04 -18.81
C PRO A 114 5.90 -15.08 -18.93
N ALA A 115 6.06 -14.05 -19.77
CA ALA A 115 4.93 -13.28 -20.26
C ALA A 115 4.03 -14.23 -21.07
N PHE A 116 2.71 -14.19 -20.85
CA PHE A 116 1.79 -14.99 -21.63
C PHE A 116 1.78 -14.44 -23.07
N VAL A 117 2.46 -15.13 -24.00
CA VAL A 117 2.66 -14.65 -25.38
C VAL A 117 1.43 -14.89 -26.26
N SER A 118 0.58 -15.85 -25.92
CA SER A 118 -0.68 -16.10 -26.64
C SER A 118 -1.77 -16.68 -25.75
N LYS A 119 -3.03 -16.57 -26.21
CA LYS A 119 -4.20 -17.19 -25.57
C LYS A 119 -4.05 -18.71 -25.42
N ASP A 120 -3.27 -19.35 -26.30
CA ASP A 120 -2.99 -20.78 -26.29
C ASP A 120 -1.92 -21.19 -25.26
N GLN A 121 -1.10 -20.26 -24.76
CA GLN A 121 -0.12 -20.53 -23.71
C GLN A 121 -0.74 -20.68 -22.32
N VAL A 122 -1.98 -20.22 -22.13
CA VAL A 122 -2.73 -20.56 -20.93
C VAL A 122 -3.24 -21.99 -21.09
N SER A 123 -2.38 -22.95 -20.74
CA SER A 123 -2.72 -24.38 -20.72
C SER A 123 -4.10 -24.57 -20.11
N HIS A 124 -4.92 -25.46 -20.68
CA HIS A 124 -6.23 -25.83 -20.17
C HIS A 124 -6.20 -26.09 -18.65
N ASN A 125 -5.10 -26.67 -18.16
CA ASN A 125 -4.87 -26.88 -16.74
C ASN A 125 -4.62 -25.59 -15.95
N ASN A 126 -3.84 -24.64 -16.48
CA ASN A 126 -3.65 -23.34 -15.83
C ASN A 126 -4.97 -22.55 -15.72
N LEU A 127 -5.83 -22.58 -16.74
CA LEU A 127 -7.16 -21.96 -16.70
C LEU A 127 -8.06 -22.61 -15.64
N ASN A 128 -8.16 -23.94 -15.69
CA ASN A 128 -8.98 -24.71 -14.74
C ASN A 128 -8.51 -24.51 -13.29
N PHE A 129 -7.20 -24.51 -13.06
CA PHE A 129 -6.64 -24.26 -11.73
C PHE A 129 -6.87 -22.83 -11.24
N ALA A 130 -6.66 -21.82 -12.10
CA ALA A 130 -6.89 -20.42 -11.76
C ALA A 130 -8.37 -20.17 -11.41
N PHE A 131 -9.29 -20.81 -12.12
CA PHE A 131 -10.72 -20.73 -11.83
C PHE A 131 -11.06 -21.28 -10.43
N ILE A 132 -10.54 -22.45 -10.06
CA ILE A 132 -10.71 -23.02 -8.71
C ILE A 132 -10.13 -22.08 -7.63
N GLN A 133 -9.02 -21.38 -7.92
CA GLN A 133 -8.44 -20.42 -6.98
C GLN A 133 -9.25 -19.15 -6.80
N GLY A 134 -9.90 -18.67 -7.87
CA GLY A 134 -10.73 -17.47 -7.89
C GLY A 134 -12.13 -17.62 -7.27
N VAL A 135 -12.52 -18.83 -6.86
CA VAL A 135 -13.79 -19.06 -6.14
C VAL A 135 -13.77 -18.31 -4.79
N PRO A 136 -14.86 -17.61 -4.42
CA PRO A 136 -14.97 -16.93 -3.13
C PRO A 136 -14.61 -17.82 -1.94
N SER A 137 -13.89 -17.26 -0.97
CA SER A 137 -13.36 -18.00 0.18
C SER A 137 -14.43 -18.74 0.98
N THR A 138 -15.64 -18.16 1.06
CA THR A 138 -16.82 -18.74 1.71
C THR A 138 -17.25 -20.08 1.10
N MET A 139 -17.13 -20.24 -0.22
CA MET A 139 -17.53 -21.45 -0.94
C MET A 139 -16.34 -22.40 -1.19
N LYS A 140 -15.11 -21.89 -1.08
CA LYS A 140 -13.88 -22.63 -1.41
C LYS A 140 -13.66 -23.86 -0.54
N ALA A 141 -14.04 -23.80 0.75
CA ALA A 141 -13.93 -24.94 1.66
C ALA A 141 -14.89 -26.08 1.27
N ALA A 142 -16.16 -25.74 1.00
CA ALA A 142 -17.18 -26.70 0.56
C ALA A 142 -16.85 -27.28 -0.82
N LEU A 143 -16.36 -26.45 -1.74
CA LEU A 143 -15.94 -26.89 -3.06
C LEU A 143 -14.74 -27.84 -2.99
N ARG A 144 -13.75 -27.57 -2.13
CA ARG A 144 -12.63 -28.49 -1.92
C ARG A 144 -13.12 -29.85 -1.43
N GLY A 145 -14.11 -29.91 -0.54
CA GLY A 145 -14.70 -31.18 -0.10
C GLY A 145 -15.34 -32.01 -1.22
N LEU A 146 -15.84 -31.36 -2.28
CA LEU A 146 -16.49 -32.02 -3.42
C LEU A 146 -15.52 -32.44 -4.53
N ILE A 147 -14.40 -31.72 -4.69
CA ILE A 147 -13.40 -32.04 -5.71
C ILE A 147 -12.46 -33.14 -5.15
N PRO A 148 -12.20 -34.24 -5.87
CA PRO A 148 -11.24 -35.26 -5.44
C PRO A 148 -9.82 -34.67 -5.32
N GLU A 149 -9.02 -35.18 -4.38
CA GLU A 149 -7.69 -34.61 -4.07
C GLU A 149 -6.75 -34.56 -5.27
N THR A 150 -6.85 -35.55 -6.15
CA THR A 150 -6.12 -35.63 -7.42
C THR A 150 -6.41 -34.47 -8.37
N GLY A 151 -7.63 -33.90 -8.29
CA GLY A 151 -8.13 -32.80 -9.11
C GLY A 151 -7.85 -31.39 -8.57
N ARG A 152 -7.11 -31.26 -7.46
CA ARG A 152 -6.85 -29.97 -6.79
C ARG A 152 -5.46 -29.41 -7.09
N THR A 153 -4.71 -30.06 -7.97
CA THR A 153 -3.32 -29.70 -8.28
C THR A 153 -3.22 -28.96 -9.61
N ARG A 154 -2.15 -28.17 -9.78
CA ARG A 154 -1.90 -27.45 -11.03
C ARG A 154 -1.62 -28.39 -12.22
N ALA A 155 -1.15 -29.61 -11.95
CA ALA A 155 -0.82 -30.60 -12.96
C ALA A 155 -2.06 -31.32 -13.51
N SER A 156 -3.08 -31.55 -12.69
CA SER A 156 -4.34 -32.17 -13.08
C SER A 156 -5.50 -31.50 -12.33
N PRO A 157 -5.96 -30.33 -12.78
CA PRO A 157 -7.05 -29.59 -12.15
C PRO A 157 -8.42 -30.07 -12.66
N CYS A 158 -9.42 -30.03 -11.79
CA CYS A 158 -10.81 -30.29 -12.15
C CYS A 158 -11.29 -29.29 -13.23
N GLU A 159 -11.98 -29.78 -14.25
CA GLU A 159 -12.50 -28.93 -15.32
C GLU A 159 -13.46 -27.85 -14.79
N ILE A 160 -13.42 -26.67 -15.40
CA ILE A 160 -14.31 -25.54 -15.04
C ILE A 160 -15.78 -25.96 -15.08
N LYS A 161 -16.19 -26.76 -16.08
CA LYS A 161 -17.58 -27.23 -16.22
C LYS A 161 -18.03 -28.06 -15.00
N LYS A 162 -17.22 -29.03 -14.58
CA LYS A 162 -17.49 -29.84 -13.37
C LYS A 162 -17.47 -28.99 -12.10
N THR A 163 -16.54 -28.04 -12.02
CA THR A 163 -16.46 -27.09 -10.90
C THR A 163 -17.72 -26.22 -10.79
N LEU A 164 -18.25 -25.75 -11.91
CA LEU A 164 -19.51 -24.99 -11.98
C LEU A 164 -20.72 -25.85 -11.57
N GLU A 165 -20.76 -27.13 -11.94
CA GLU A 165 -21.80 -28.06 -11.48
C GLU A 165 -21.79 -28.22 -9.94
N TYR A 166 -20.61 -28.35 -9.34
CA TYR A 166 -20.48 -28.40 -7.87
C TYR A 166 -20.90 -27.09 -7.21
N LEU A 167 -20.49 -25.95 -7.75
CA LEU A 167 -20.89 -24.63 -7.24
C LEU A 167 -22.40 -24.40 -7.35
N ARG A 168 -23.02 -24.83 -8.45
CA ARG A 168 -24.48 -24.78 -8.62
C ARG A 168 -25.19 -25.68 -7.60
N GLY A 169 -24.65 -26.87 -7.35
CA GLY A 169 -25.16 -27.77 -6.31
C GLY A 169 -25.05 -27.20 -4.89
N LEU A 170 -24.00 -26.41 -4.61
CA LEU A 170 -23.86 -25.69 -3.34
C LEU A 170 -24.85 -24.53 -3.23
N ALA A 171 -24.95 -23.69 -4.27
CA ALA A 171 -25.90 -22.57 -4.28
C ALA A 171 -27.36 -23.02 -4.16
N ASN A 172 -27.71 -24.18 -4.73
CA ASN A 172 -29.05 -24.76 -4.62
C ASN A 172 -29.38 -25.34 -3.23
N LYS A 173 -28.38 -25.58 -2.36
CA LYS A 173 -28.62 -26.03 -0.98
C LYS A 173 -29.03 -24.90 -0.04
N ASP A 174 -28.68 -23.67 -0.40
CA ASP A 174 -28.95 -22.46 0.38
C ASP A 174 -30.14 -21.64 -0.15
N ASP A 175 -30.88 -22.15 -1.15
CA ASP A 175 -32.06 -21.49 -1.69
C ASP A 175 -33.37 -21.99 -1.04
N PRO A 176 -34.00 -21.23 -0.12
CA PRO A 176 -35.28 -21.58 0.47
C PRO A 176 -36.46 -21.51 -0.53
N THR A 177 -36.28 -20.99 -1.76
CA THR A 177 -37.40 -20.78 -2.70
C THR A 177 -37.75 -21.96 -3.60
N ARG A 178 -37.05 -23.11 -3.50
CA ARG A 178 -37.45 -24.36 -4.19
C ARG A 178 -38.22 -25.37 -3.33
N ARG A 179 -38.85 -24.94 -2.24
CA ARG A 179 -39.96 -25.71 -1.62
C ARG A 179 -41.25 -25.70 -2.45
N LEU A 180 -41.30 -25.04 -3.60
CA LEU A 180 -42.40 -25.14 -4.55
C LEU A 180 -41.89 -25.78 -5.84
N GLY A 181 -42.46 -26.95 -6.12
CA GLY A 181 -41.97 -27.94 -7.05
C GLY A 181 -41.84 -27.48 -8.48
N CYS A 182 -40.89 -28.11 -9.16
CA CYS A 182 -40.92 -28.38 -10.60
C CYS A 182 -40.11 -29.67 -10.79
N THR A 183 -40.78 -30.82 -10.66
CA THR A 183 -40.35 -32.05 -11.32
C THR A 183 -40.60 -31.83 -12.81
N VAL A 184 -39.54 -31.81 -13.61
CA VAL A 184 -39.70 -31.94 -15.06
C VAL A 184 -39.66 -33.44 -15.33
N ASP A 185 -40.84 -34.06 -15.24
CA ASP A 185 -41.06 -35.33 -15.90
C ASP A 185 -41.01 -35.08 -17.41
N ASP A 186 -40.10 -35.80 -18.04
CA ASP A 186 -39.90 -35.86 -19.48
C ASP A 186 -41.09 -36.62 -20.08
N LYS A 187 -42.12 -35.88 -20.51
CA LYS A 187 -43.05 -36.25 -21.59
C LYS A 187 -44.07 -35.14 -21.86
N ASP A 188 -44.34 -34.99 -23.16
CA ASP A 188 -45.41 -34.23 -23.79
C ASP A 188 -45.13 -32.76 -24.15
N LEU A 189 -44.86 -32.57 -25.45
CA LEU A 189 -44.96 -31.31 -26.16
C LEU A 189 -46.35 -30.68 -25.95
N PRO A 190 -46.45 -29.37 -25.66
CA PRO A 190 -47.73 -28.70 -25.73
C PRO A 190 -48.04 -28.36 -27.19
N LYS A 191 -49.10 -28.99 -27.72
CA LYS A 191 -49.83 -28.48 -28.88
C LYS A 191 -50.51 -27.18 -28.46
N CYS A 192 -50.20 -26.10 -29.17
CA CYS A 192 -50.95 -24.86 -29.10
C CYS A 192 -52.41 -25.10 -29.50
N CYS A 193 -53.37 -24.61 -28.69
CA CYS A 193 -54.72 -24.30 -29.13
C CYS A 193 -55.25 -23.10 -28.33
N PHE A 194 -55.49 -22.01 -29.07
CA PHE A 194 -56.37 -20.85 -28.90
C PHE A 194 -56.55 -20.21 -27.52
#